data_AF-A0A7C7U2E4-F1
#
_entry.id   AF-A0A7C7U2E4-F1
#
_cell.length_a   1.000
_cell.length_b   1.000
_cell.length_c   1.000
_cell.angle_alpha   90.00
_cell.angle_beta   90.00
_cell.angle_gamma   90.00
#
_symmetry.space_group_name_H-M   'P 1'
#
loop_
_entity.id
_entity.type
_entity.pdbx_description
1 polymer ?
#
loop_
_entity_poly.entity_id
_entity_poly.type
_entity_poly.pdbx_seq_one_letter_code
_entity_poly.pdbx_strand_id
1 'polypeptide(L)'
;MERGWVPYVITLISSWALTLLAAKFLRLRRERRILDHDLIATNSNGRISPDDAAAALDALEVMRQESKAIAESFLARRIERALRHFQSRRRFVEVVDFLASESRNDESRVDASYGLVRVLVWAVPTLGFIGTVIGIGAAVAGFSETLEAASSLDGMKESIGLVTGGLGVAFDTTLLALVMSILIMFPISAVQRIEEAFLSDVDEYCAEILLPALLDEADMIVDSRISSVADTPVDDAVIVALAERLVASMRMADQGES
;
A
#
# COMPACT_ATOMS: atom_id res chain seq x y z
N MET A 1 9.18 -42.34 -20.29
CA MET A 1 8.43 -42.13 -19.04
C MET A 1 7.69 -40.82 -19.17
N GLU A 2 6.36 -40.87 -19.09
CA GLU A 2 5.56 -39.65 -19.06
C GLU A 2 5.84 -38.91 -17.75
N ARG A 3 6.07 -37.60 -17.83
CA ARG A 3 6.21 -36.76 -16.63
C ARG A 3 4.86 -36.82 -15.91
N GLY A 4 4.86 -37.19 -14.63
CA GLY A 4 3.65 -37.31 -13.83
C GLY A 4 2.83 -36.00 -13.77
N TRP A 5 1.67 -36.03 -13.14
CA TRP A 5 0.78 -34.86 -13.06
C TRP A 5 1.35 -33.71 -12.21
N VAL A 6 2.30 -33.98 -11.31
CA VAL A 6 2.82 -33.02 -10.32
C VAL A 6 3.47 -31.78 -10.95
N PRO A 7 4.41 -31.89 -11.92
CA PRO A 7 4.92 -30.74 -12.67
C PRO A 7 3.86 -29.83 -13.27
N TYR A 8 2.75 -30.37 -13.80
CA TYR A 8 1.66 -29.58 -14.39
C TYR A 8 0.91 -28.78 -13.33
N VAL A 9 0.72 -29.34 -12.13
CA VAL A 9 0.08 -28.61 -11.03
C VAL A 9 1.00 -27.54 -10.47
N ILE A 10 2.31 -27.82 -10.37
CA ILE A 10 3.32 -26.81 -9.99
C ILE A 10 3.25 -25.62 -10.95
N THR A 11 3.33 -25.85 -12.27
CA THR A 11 3.30 -24.76 -13.25
C THR A 11 1.99 -23.99 -13.24
N LEU A 12 0.85 -24.66 -13.05
CA LEU A 12 -0.47 -24.02 -12.93
C LEU A 12 -0.54 -23.10 -11.69
N ILE A 13 -0.15 -23.59 -10.52
CA ILE A 13 -0.15 -22.81 -9.27
C ILE A 13 0.81 -21.62 -9.40
N SER A 14 2.00 -21.85 -9.95
CA SER A 14 3.00 -20.80 -10.18
C SER A 14 2.50 -19.73 -11.14
N SER A 15 1.89 -20.13 -12.26
CA SER A 15 1.31 -19.20 -13.24
C SER A 15 0.15 -18.40 -12.65
N TRP A 16 -0.70 -19.03 -11.83
CA TRP A 16 -1.79 -18.36 -11.14
C TRP A 16 -1.28 -17.34 -10.11
N ALA A 17 -0.28 -17.72 -9.30
CA ALA A 17 0.36 -16.81 -8.35
C ALA A 17 0.98 -15.59 -9.04
N LEU A 18 1.69 -15.80 -10.16
CA LEU A 18 2.24 -14.72 -10.98
C LEU A 18 1.15 -13.82 -11.58
N THR A 19 0.03 -14.40 -12.02
CA THR A 19 -1.09 -13.65 -12.59
C THR A 19 -1.77 -12.77 -11.54
N LEU A 20 -2.00 -13.30 -10.33
CA LEU A 20 -2.54 -12.52 -9.20
C LEU A 20 -1.60 -11.36 -8.82
N LEU A 21 -0.30 -11.64 -8.75
CA LEU A 21 0.70 -10.63 -8.44
C LEU A 21 0.80 -9.56 -9.54
N ALA A 22 0.79 -9.95 -10.81
CA ALA A 22 0.81 -9.04 -11.94
C ALA A 22 -0.44 -8.15 -11.96
N ALA A 23 -1.62 -8.70 -11.67
CA ALA A 23 -2.85 -7.94 -11.54
C ALA A 23 -2.75 -6.89 -10.42
N LYS A 24 -2.18 -7.26 -9.26
CA LYS A 24 -1.95 -6.33 -8.14
C LYS A 24 -0.98 -5.22 -8.52
N PHE A 25 0.14 -5.56 -9.15
CA PHE A 25 1.13 -4.61 -9.63
C PHE A 25 0.58 -3.62 -10.67
N LEU A 26 -0.25 -4.09 -11.61
CA LEU A 26 -0.90 -3.25 -12.62
C LEU A 26 -1.97 -2.33 -12.01
N ARG A 27 -2.63 -2.74 -10.92
CA ARG A 27 -3.55 -1.87 -10.16
C ARG A 27 -2.75 -0.79 -9.43
N LEU A 28 -1.71 -1.18 -8.70
CA LEU A 28 -0.84 -0.25 -7.98
C LEU A 28 -0.20 0.80 -8.91
N ARG A 29 0.27 0.39 -10.09
CA ARG A 29 0.79 1.32 -11.10
C ARG A 29 -0.25 2.30 -11.65
N ARG A 30 -1.53 1.91 -11.70
CA ARG A 30 -2.61 2.81 -12.10
C ARG A 30 -2.94 3.78 -10.98
N GLU A 31 -2.98 3.30 -9.73
CA GLU A 31 -3.25 4.13 -8.56
C GLU A 31 -2.13 5.15 -8.29
N ARG A 32 -0.86 4.78 -8.46
CA ARG A 32 0.26 5.70 -8.25
C ARG A 32 0.22 6.92 -9.18
N ARG A 33 -0.29 6.79 -10.40
CA ARG A 33 -0.48 7.94 -11.31
C ARG A 33 -1.56 8.93 -10.85
N ILE A 34 -2.41 8.54 -9.91
CA ILE A 34 -3.47 9.39 -9.39
C ILE A 34 -2.93 10.30 -8.28
N LEU A 35 -1.89 9.88 -7.55
CA LEU A 35 -1.24 10.77 -6.55
C LEU A 35 -0.67 12.04 -7.18
N ASP A 36 -0.27 11.98 -8.45
CA ASP A 36 0.25 13.15 -9.18
C ASP A 36 -0.86 14.19 -9.50
N HIS A 37 -2.13 13.80 -9.36
CA HIS A 37 -3.26 14.72 -9.52
C HIS A 37 -3.69 15.23 -8.15
N ASP A 38 -3.70 16.55 -8.01
CA ASP A 38 -4.25 17.18 -6.80
C ASP A 38 -5.76 16.89 -6.73
N LEU A 39 -6.15 16.02 -5.80
CA LEU A 39 -7.53 15.58 -5.63
C LEU A 39 -8.32 16.49 -4.69
N ILE A 40 -7.63 17.36 -3.95
CA ILE A 40 -8.29 18.33 -3.09
C ILE A 40 -8.57 19.55 -3.97
N ALA A 41 -9.83 19.67 -4.41
CA ALA A 41 -10.35 20.91 -4.97
C ALA A 41 -10.36 21.95 -3.84
N THR A 42 -9.19 22.52 -3.56
CA THR A 42 -9.08 23.49 -2.50
C THR A 42 -9.79 24.77 -2.97
N ASN A 43 -10.70 25.30 -2.15
CA ASN A 43 -11.36 26.57 -2.43
C ASN A 43 -10.30 27.66 -2.72
N SER A 44 -10.71 28.81 -3.28
CA SER A 44 -9.82 29.90 -3.72
C SER A 44 -8.76 30.37 -2.69
N ASN A 45 -8.93 30.03 -1.41
CA ASN A 45 -8.04 30.38 -0.30
C ASN A 45 -7.22 29.22 0.27
N GLY A 46 -7.28 28.01 -0.29
CA GLY A 46 -6.47 26.90 0.20
C GLY A 46 -7.01 26.22 1.49
N ARG A 47 -8.25 26.51 1.90
CA ARG A 47 -8.80 26.12 3.22
C ARG A 47 -10.19 25.49 3.14
N ILE A 48 -10.47 24.57 4.06
CA ILE A 48 -11.70 23.79 4.20
C ILE A 48 -12.22 23.97 5.63
N SER A 49 -13.31 24.71 5.77
CA SER A 49 -14.09 24.80 7.02
C SER A 49 -14.98 23.55 7.20
N PRO A 50 -15.41 23.18 8.42
CA PRO A 50 -16.39 22.10 8.62
C PRO A 50 -17.68 22.26 7.82
N ASP A 51 -18.11 23.50 7.55
CA ASP A 51 -19.31 23.77 6.76
C ASP A 51 -19.03 23.64 5.25
N ASP A 52 -17.80 23.90 4.81
CA ASP A 52 -17.33 23.69 3.42
C ASP A 52 -16.95 22.23 3.13
N ALA A 53 -16.78 21.40 4.16
CA ALA A 53 -16.44 19.99 4.01
C ALA A 53 -17.51 19.22 3.21
N ALA A 54 -18.78 19.64 3.27
CA ALA A 54 -19.84 19.09 2.43
C ALA A 54 -19.60 19.38 0.94
N ALA A 55 -19.22 20.62 0.59
CA ALA A 55 -18.92 21.00 -0.79
C ALA A 55 -17.67 20.28 -1.31
N ALA A 56 -16.66 20.08 -0.47
CA ALA A 56 -15.47 19.30 -0.81
C ALA A 56 -15.79 17.81 -1.05
N LEU A 57 -16.72 17.23 -0.26
CA LEU A 57 -17.22 15.87 -0.47
C LEU A 57 -17.99 15.74 -1.79
N ASP A 58 -18.87 16.70 -2.10
CA ASP A 58 -19.63 16.70 -3.35
C ASP A 58 -18.71 16.83 -4.57
N ALA A 59 -17.70 17.72 -4.52
CA ALA A 59 -16.70 17.85 -5.57
C ALA A 59 -15.90 16.55 -5.78
N LEU A 60 -15.49 15.90 -4.70
CA LEU A 60 -14.81 14.61 -4.74
C LEU A 60 -15.72 13.53 -5.34
N GLU A 61 -17.01 13.52 -5.01
CA GLU A 61 -17.97 12.56 -5.55
C GLU A 61 -18.16 12.74 -7.06
N VAL A 62 -18.24 13.98 -7.56
CA VAL A 62 -18.28 14.26 -9.01
C VAL A 62 -17.02 13.73 -9.70
N MET A 63 -15.82 14.01 -9.16
CA MET A 63 -14.57 13.50 -9.72
C MET A 63 -14.52 11.96 -9.73
N ARG A 64 -15.09 11.30 -8.70
CA ARG A 64 -15.21 9.84 -8.64
C ARG A 64 -16.19 9.31 -9.68
N GLN A 65 -17.30 10.00 -9.96
CA GLN A 65 -18.26 9.59 -10.98
C GLN A 65 -17.68 9.73 -12.40
N GLU A 66 -16.89 10.78 -12.65
CA GLU A 66 -16.28 11.03 -13.95
C GLU A 66 -15.08 10.11 -14.24
N SER A 67 -14.34 9.70 -13.21
CA SER A 67 -13.16 8.84 -13.35
C SER A 67 -13.23 7.60 -12.47
N LYS A 68 -13.42 6.45 -13.12
CA LYS A 68 -13.33 5.14 -12.46
C LYS A 68 -11.99 4.94 -11.72
N ALA A 69 -10.91 5.52 -12.24
CA ALA A 69 -9.60 5.47 -11.60
C ALA A 69 -9.63 6.18 -10.23
N ILE A 70 -10.26 7.35 -10.13
CA ILE A 70 -10.42 8.10 -8.88
C ILE A 70 -11.41 7.39 -7.95
N ALA A 71 -12.51 6.83 -8.46
CA ALA A 71 -13.45 6.05 -7.65
C ALA A 71 -12.78 4.83 -6.97
N GLU A 72 -11.91 4.14 -7.69
CA GLU A 72 -11.17 2.98 -7.19
C GLU A 72 -9.90 3.37 -6.41
N SER A 73 -9.49 4.65 -6.44
CA SER A 73 -8.29 5.14 -5.77
C SER A 73 -8.38 5.02 -4.26
N PHE A 74 -7.26 4.57 -3.68
CA PHE A 74 -7.08 4.51 -2.24
C PHE A 74 -7.11 5.89 -1.58
N LEU A 75 -6.39 6.85 -2.18
CA LEU A 75 -6.31 8.23 -1.70
C LEU A 75 -7.70 8.88 -1.63
N ALA A 76 -8.49 8.77 -2.71
CA ALA A 76 -9.83 9.35 -2.77
C ALA A 76 -10.75 8.80 -1.67
N ARG A 77 -10.74 7.49 -1.41
CA ARG A 77 -11.51 6.89 -0.31
C ARG A 77 -11.03 7.34 1.07
N ARG A 78 -9.73 7.61 1.22
CA ARG A 78 -9.16 8.07 2.48
C ARG A 78 -9.51 9.53 2.76
N ILE A 79 -9.39 10.40 1.76
CA ILE A 79 -9.83 11.80 1.82
C ILE A 79 -11.33 11.87 2.15
N GLU A 80 -12.18 11.09 1.46
CA GLU A 80 -13.62 11.06 1.73
C GLU A 80 -13.93 10.72 3.19
N ARG A 81 -13.31 9.66 3.72
CA ARG A 81 -13.51 9.23 5.11
C ARG A 81 -13.03 10.28 6.10
N ALA A 82 -11.89 10.91 5.83
CA ALA A 82 -11.35 11.99 6.66
C ALA A 82 -12.26 13.23 6.66
N LEU A 83 -12.75 13.67 5.50
CA LEU A 83 -13.68 14.80 5.38
C LEU A 83 -15.02 14.52 6.06
N ARG A 84 -15.59 13.31 5.92
CA ARG A 84 -16.80 12.91 6.65
C ARG A 84 -16.57 12.90 8.17
N HIS A 85 -15.39 12.44 8.61
CA HIS A 85 -15.04 12.46 10.03
C HIS A 85 -14.92 13.90 10.55
N PHE A 86 -14.26 14.77 9.79
CA PHE A 86 -14.11 16.19 10.11
C PHE A 86 -15.46 16.92 10.18
N GLN A 87 -16.35 16.69 9.22
CA GLN A 87 -17.72 17.26 9.20
C GLN A 87 -18.51 16.89 10.46
N SER A 88 -18.34 15.67 10.97
CA SER A 88 -19.03 15.16 12.16
C SER A 88 -18.41 15.66 13.46
N ARG A 89 -17.08 15.64 13.58
CA ARG A 89 -16.37 15.91 14.83
C ARG A 89 -16.00 17.37 15.03
N ARG A 90 -15.82 18.14 13.95
CA ARG A 90 -15.45 19.57 13.94
C ARG A 90 -14.18 19.90 14.77
N ARG A 91 -13.29 18.92 14.96
CA ARG A 91 -12.05 19.06 15.74
C ARG A 91 -10.88 18.50 14.96
N PHE A 92 -9.83 19.30 14.80
CA PHE A 92 -8.64 18.93 14.04
C PHE A 92 -7.92 17.73 14.65
N VAL A 93 -7.74 17.73 15.98
CA VAL A 93 -7.03 16.67 16.71
C VAL A 93 -7.67 15.29 16.48
N GLU A 94 -9.01 15.23 16.44
CA GLU A 94 -9.72 13.95 16.21
C GLU A 94 -9.50 13.43 14.79
N VAL A 95 -9.34 14.30 13.79
CA VAL A 95 -9.04 13.90 12.41
C VAL A 95 -7.61 13.36 12.28
N VAL A 96 -6.65 13.96 12.98
CA VAL A 96 -5.26 13.46 13.02
C VAL A 96 -5.21 12.05 13.61
N ASP A 97 -5.86 11.85 14.76
CA ASP A 97 -5.94 10.53 15.41
C ASP A 97 -6.67 9.51 14.52
N PHE A 98 -7.74 9.92 13.85
CA PHE A 98 -8.47 9.09 12.89
C PHE A 98 -7.58 8.68 11.71
N LEU A 99 -6.86 9.61 11.09
CA LEU A 99 -5.95 9.34 9.97
C LEU A 99 -4.80 8.42 10.38
N ALA A 100 -4.25 8.58 11.59
CA ALA A 100 -3.21 7.70 12.12
C ALA A 100 -3.75 6.27 12.38
N SER A 101 -5.00 6.15 12.84
CA SER A 101 -5.66 4.84 12.96
C SER A 101 -5.92 4.19 11.61
N GLU A 102 -6.32 4.98 10.62
CA GLU A 102 -6.55 4.49 9.26
C GLU A 102 -5.26 4.00 8.59
N SER A 103 -4.14 4.72 8.75
CA SER A 103 -2.82 4.27 8.29
C SER A 103 -2.48 2.86 8.79
N ARG A 104 -2.60 2.62 10.11
CA ARG A 104 -2.33 1.30 10.70
C ARG A 104 -3.27 0.20 10.19
N ASN A 105 -4.56 0.54 10.00
CA ASN A 105 -5.53 -0.38 9.44
C ASN A 105 -5.19 -0.73 7.98
N ASP A 106 -4.73 0.26 7.23
CA ASP A 106 -4.36 0.16 5.83
C ASP A 106 -3.11 -0.71 5.63
N GLU A 107 -2.07 -0.54 6.45
CA GLU A 107 -0.91 -1.44 6.50
C GLU A 107 -1.33 -2.89 6.77
N SER A 108 -2.20 -3.09 7.76
CA SER A 108 -2.71 -4.43 8.12
C SER A 108 -3.50 -5.08 6.98
N ARG A 109 -4.28 -4.28 6.24
CA ARG A 109 -5.04 -4.74 5.06
C ARG A 109 -4.12 -5.11 3.90
N VAL A 110 -3.05 -4.34 3.68
CA VAL A 110 -2.03 -4.66 2.67
C VAL A 110 -1.36 -5.98 2.99
N ASP A 111 -0.87 -6.19 4.22
CA ASP A 111 -0.25 -7.47 4.60
C ASP A 111 -1.23 -8.66 4.43
N ALA A 112 -2.47 -8.51 4.91
CA ALA A 112 -3.50 -9.53 4.76
C ALA A 112 -3.78 -9.87 3.28
N SER A 113 -3.73 -8.89 2.37
CA SER A 113 -3.97 -9.11 0.94
C SER A 113 -2.92 -10.00 0.26
N TYR A 114 -1.70 -10.08 0.81
CA TYR A 114 -0.64 -10.97 0.34
C TYR A 114 -0.73 -12.39 0.91
N GLY A 115 -1.58 -12.61 1.92
CA GLY A 115 -1.72 -13.90 2.59
C GLY A 115 -1.99 -15.06 1.63
N LEU A 116 -2.95 -14.89 0.69
CA LEU A 116 -3.26 -15.92 -0.30
C LEU A 116 -2.07 -16.24 -1.20
N VAL A 117 -1.34 -15.23 -1.68
CA VAL A 117 -0.19 -15.43 -2.56
C VAL A 117 0.97 -16.11 -1.81
N ARG A 118 1.18 -15.76 -0.53
CA ARG A 118 2.17 -16.44 0.34
C ARG A 118 1.84 -17.92 0.53
N VAL A 119 0.56 -18.27 0.70
CA VAL A 119 0.12 -19.68 0.78
C VAL A 119 0.42 -20.44 -0.51
N LEU A 120 0.16 -19.84 -1.69
CA LEU A 120 0.49 -20.47 -2.97
C LEU A 120 2.00 -20.70 -3.12
N VAL A 121 2.83 -19.74 -2.74
CA VAL A 121 4.30 -19.89 -2.78
C VAL A 121 4.79 -20.94 -1.81
N TRP A 122 4.18 -21.04 -0.62
CA TRP A 122 4.50 -22.10 0.33
C TRP A 122 4.10 -23.49 -0.17
N ALA A 123 3.02 -23.61 -0.94
CA ALA A 123 2.55 -24.88 -1.47
C ALA A 123 3.45 -25.46 -2.59
N VAL A 124 4.06 -24.61 -3.41
CA VAL A 124 4.92 -25.05 -4.54
C VAL A 124 6.08 -25.97 -4.11
N PRO A 125 6.95 -25.62 -3.14
CA PRO A 125 8.06 -26.49 -2.73
C PRO A 125 7.57 -27.76 -2.05
N THR A 126 6.49 -27.70 -1.27
CA THR A 126 5.85 -28.88 -0.68
C THR A 126 5.34 -29.83 -1.75
N LEU A 127 4.74 -29.31 -2.82
CA LEU A 127 4.29 -30.10 -3.95
C LEU A 127 5.47 -30.71 -4.72
N GLY A 128 6.59 -30.00 -4.85
CA GLY A 128 7.84 -30.54 -5.38
C GLY A 128 8.37 -31.73 -4.58
N PHE A 129 8.35 -31.62 -3.24
CA PHE A 129 8.71 -32.71 -2.33
C PHE A 129 7.75 -33.89 -2.42
N ILE A 130 6.43 -33.65 -2.55
CA ILE A 130 5.46 -34.72 -2.79
C ILE A 130 5.78 -35.42 -4.12
N GLY A 131 6.14 -34.67 -5.16
CA GLY A 131 6.56 -35.20 -6.45
C GLY A 131 7.78 -36.11 -6.36
N THR A 132 8.78 -35.75 -5.55
CA THR A 132 9.94 -36.64 -5.34
C THR A 132 9.59 -37.89 -4.57
N VAL A 133 8.77 -37.79 -3.53
CA VAL A 133 8.33 -38.97 -2.76
C VAL A 133 7.61 -39.97 -3.67
N ILE A 134 6.71 -39.48 -4.54
CA ILE A 134 6.01 -40.33 -5.52
C ILE A 134 7.01 -40.94 -6.52
N GLY A 135 7.91 -40.14 -7.08
CA GLY A 135 8.86 -40.60 -8.10
C GLY A 135 9.90 -41.61 -7.56
N ILE A 136 10.41 -41.38 -6.34
CA ILE A 136 11.30 -42.33 -5.64
C ILE A 136 10.53 -43.61 -5.31
N GLY A 137 9.32 -43.50 -4.77
CA GLY A 137 8.48 -44.66 -4.46
C GLY A 137 8.22 -45.55 -5.67
N ALA A 138 7.88 -44.93 -6.81
CA ALA A 138 7.68 -45.64 -8.07
C ALA A 138 8.98 -46.29 -8.59
N ALA A 139 10.12 -45.59 -8.49
CA ALA A 139 11.42 -46.14 -8.88
C ALA A 139 11.79 -47.38 -8.03
N VAL A 140 11.58 -47.33 -6.72
CA VAL A 140 11.87 -48.44 -5.81
C VAL A 140 10.93 -49.63 -6.05
N ALA A 141 9.64 -49.38 -6.27
CA ALA A 141 8.67 -50.43 -6.58
C ALA A 141 9.02 -51.17 -7.88
N GLY A 142 9.33 -50.42 -8.95
CA GLY A 142 9.76 -50.99 -10.23
C GLY A 142 11.07 -51.78 -10.13
N PHE A 143 12.00 -51.35 -9.28
CA PHE A 143 13.21 -52.12 -9.01
C PHE A 143 12.91 -53.50 -8.41
N SER A 144 12.04 -53.55 -7.40
CA SER A 144 11.69 -54.79 -6.68
C SER A 144 11.02 -55.80 -7.61
N GLU A 145 10.06 -55.35 -8.43
CA GLU A 145 9.34 -56.20 -9.38
C GLU A 145 10.28 -56.77 -10.45
N THR A 146 11.16 -55.92 -11.00
CA THR A 146 12.08 -56.35 -12.05
C THR A 146 13.18 -57.26 -11.49
N LEU A 147 13.60 -57.09 -10.24
CA LEU A 147 14.59 -57.95 -9.59
C LEU A 147 14.03 -59.35 -9.26
N GLU A 148 12.76 -59.44 -8.89
CA GLU A 148 12.06 -60.73 -8.72
C GLU A 148 11.90 -61.48 -10.05
N ALA A 149 11.75 -60.74 -11.16
CA ALA A 149 11.62 -61.30 -12.51
C ALA A 149 12.97 -61.54 -13.22
N ALA A 150 14.06 -60.90 -12.78
CA ALA A 150 15.34 -60.92 -13.48
C ALA A 150 16.16 -62.19 -13.17
N SER A 151 16.11 -63.16 -14.07
CA SER A 151 17.04 -64.29 -14.12
C SER A 151 18.24 -64.08 -15.06
N SER A 152 18.37 -62.89 -15.66
CA SER A 152 19.37 -62.57 -16.70
C SER A 152 20.00 -61.18 -16.52
N LEU A 153 21.24 -61.02 -17.01
CA LEU A 153 21.98 -59.75 -16.98
C LEU A 153 21.27 -58.60 -17.72
N ASP A 154 20.48 -58.90 -18.75
CA ASP A 154 19.75 -57.88 -19.51
C ASP A 154 18.57 -57.32 -18.72
N GLY A 155 17.84 -58.16 -17.97
CA GLY A 155 16.79 -57.71 -17.06
C GLY A 155 17.33 -56.80 -15.93
N MET A 156 18.56 -57.05 -15.47
CA MET A 156 19.22 -56.19 -14.48
C MET A 156 19.60 -54.81 -15.04
N LYS A 157 20.08 -54.74 -16.30
CA LYS A 157 20.35 -53.45 -16.96
C LYS A 157 19.08 -52.62 -17.15
N GLU A 158 18.00 -53.28 -17.55
CA GLU A 158 16.68 -52.64 -17.70
C GLU A 158 16.15 -52.12 -16.36
N SER A 159 16.27 -52.93 -15.30
CA SER A 159 15.90 -52.54 -13.92
C SER A 159 16.61 -51.24 -13.49
N ILE A 160 17.92 -51.15 -13.70
CA ILE A 160 18.72 -49.97 -13.35
C ILE A 160 18.30 -48.75 -14.21
N GLY A 161 18.03 -48.96 -15.49
CA GLY A 161 17.53 -47.91 -16.38
C GLY A 161 16.17 -47.34 -15.91
N LEU A 162 15.26 -48.19 -15.47
CA LEU A 162 13.95 -47.79 -14.93
C LEU A 162 14.09 -46.99 -13.64
N VAL A 163 14.93 -47.45 -12.71
CA VAL A 163 15.16 -46.75 -11.43
C VAL A 163 15.80 -45.40 -11.64
N THR A 164 16.85 -45.33 -12.47
CA THR A 164 17.59 -44.08 -12.72
C THR A 164 16.72 -43.06 -13.47
N GLY A 165 15.86 -43.51 -14.38
CA GLY A 165 14.86 -42.67 -15.03
C GLY A 165 13.82 -42.12 -14.05
N GLY A 166 13.26 -42.96 -13.17
CA GLY A 166 12.29 -42.53 -12.15
C GLY A 166 12.88 -41.52 -11.15
N LEU A 167 14.11 -41.76 -10.70
CA LEU A 167 14.87 -40.83 -9.87
C LEU A 167 15.14 -39.50 -10.58
N GLY A 168 15.49 -39.54 -11.87
CA GLY A 168 15.67 -38.33 -12.68
C GLY A 168 14.41 -37.48 -12.73
N VAL A 169 13.25 -38.08 -13.00
CA VAL A 169 11.96 -37.37 -13.03
C VAL A 169 11.60 -36.80 -11.65
N ALA A 170 11.89 -37.52 -10.57
CA ALA A 170 11.69 -37.05 -9.21
C ALA A 170 12.50 -35.78 -8.94
N PHE A 171 13.82 -35.81 -9.20
CA PHE A 171 14.69 -34.65 -8.98
C PHE A 171 14.32 -33.46 -9.86
N ASP A 172 14.00 -33.68 -11.13
CA ASP A 172 13.50 -32.65 -12.05
C ASP A 172 12.28 -31.93 -11.48
N THR A 173 11.34 -32.68 -10.87
CA THR A 173 10.11 -32.11 -10.30
C THR A 173 10.40 -31.21 -9.10
N THR A 174 11.32 -31.60 -8.22
CA THR A 174 11.75 -30.73 -7.12
C THR A 174 12.55 -29.53 -7.61
N LEU A 175 13.45 -29.70 -8.57
CA LEU A 175 14.19 -28.59 -9.15
C LEU A 175 13.24 -27.55 -9.75
N LEU A 176 12.24 -28.00 -10.52
CA LEU A 176 11.20 -27.15 -11.07
C LEU A 176 10.44 -26.37 -9.98
N ALA A 177 10.02 -27.05 -8.91
CA ALA A 177 9.31 -26.42 -7.80
C ALA A 177 10.16 -25.34 -7.11
N LEU A 178 11.43 -25.62 -6.84
CA LEU A 178 12.33 -24.67 -6.18
C LEU A 178 12.60 -23.45 -7.06
N VAL A 179 12.87 -23.65 -8.36
CA VAL A 179 13.07 -22.56 -9.31
C VAL A 179 11.82 -21.69 -9.40
N MET A 180 10.64 -22.30 -9.53
CA MET A 180 9.38 -21.56 -9.55
C MET A 180 9.14 -20.78 -8.25
N SER A 181 9.44 -21.38 -7.10
CA SER A 181 9.28 -20.72 -5.79
C SER A 181 10.11 -19.45 -5.70
N ILE A 182 11.39 -19.51 -6.14
CA ILE A 182 12.29 -18.35 -6.15
C ILE A 182 11.79 -17.28 -7.13
N LEU A 183 11.35 -17.69 -8.33
CA LEU A 183 10.84 -16.79 -9.35
C LEU A 183 9.57 -16.03 -8.91
N ILE A 184 8.79 -16.58 -7.99
CA ILE A 184 7.58 -15.93 -7.47
C ILE A 184 7.89 -15.10 -6.21
N MET A 185 8.74 -15.61 -5.31
CA MET A 185 9.04 -14.98 -4.02
C MET A 185 9.69 -13.60 -4.19
N PHE A 186 10.62 -13.46 -5.15
CA PHE A 186 11.30 -12.18 -5.37
C PHE A 186 10.33 -11.07 -5.85
N PRO A 187 9.50 -11.28 -6.88
CA PRO A 187 8.47 -10.34 -7.27
C PRO A 187 7.48 -9.99 -6.15
N ILE A 188 7.06 -10.96 -5.33
CA ILE A 188 6.14 -10.68 -4.21
C ILE A 188 6.72 -9.63 -3.27
N SER A 189 7.94 -9.87 -2.80
CA SER A 189 8.62 -8.94 -1.88
C SER A 189 8.81 -7.56 -2.51
N ALA A 190 9.10 -7.51 -3.82
CA ALA A 190 9.23 -6.24 -4.54
C ALA A 190 7.90 -5.48 -4.63
N VAL A 191 6.80 -6.13 -5.04
CA VAL A 191 5.49 -5.48 -5.16
C VAL A 191 4.97 -5.06 -3.78
N GLN A 192 5.15 -5.91 -2.76
CA GLN A 192 4.75 -5.57 -1.39
C GLN A 192 5.47 -4.30 -0.90
N ARG A 193 6.78 -4.21 -1.11
CA ARG A 193 7.55 -3.01 -0.75
C ARG A 193 7.12 -1.77 -1.53
N ILE A 194 6.76 -1.90 -2.80
CA ILE A 194 6.26 -0.77 -3.61
C ILE A 194 4.89 -0.31 -3.07
N GLU A 195 4.05 -1.23 -2.63
CA GLU A 195 2.71 -0.93 -2.07
C GLU A 195 2.81 -0.28 -0.69
N GLU A 196 3.71 -0.76 0.17
CA GLU A 196 4.03 -0.12 1.46
C GLU A 196 4.56 1.32 1.25
N ALA A 197 5.46 1.53 0.28
CA ALA A 197 5.93 2.87 -0.07
C ALA A 197 4.79 3.77 -0.58
N PHE A 198 3.88 3.22 -1.38
CA PHE A 198 2.70 3.97 -1.84
C PHE A 198 1.77 4.37 -0.68
N LEU A 199 1.58 3.52 0.32
CA LEU A 199 0.83 3.89 1.53
C LEU A 199 1.51 5.04 2.28
N SER A 200 2.84 5.00 2.39
CA SER A 200 3.62 6.11 2.98
C SER A 200 3.43 7.42 2.19
N ASP A 201 3.47 7.37 0.86
CA ASP A 201 3.23 8.54 0.01
C ASP A 201 1.80 9.11 0.24
N VAL A 202 0.80 8.24 0.47
CA VAL A 202 -0.58 8.66 0.79
C VAL A 202 -0.68 9.29 2.18
N ASP A 203 0.02 8.73 3.17
CA ASP A 203 0.06 9.27 4.53
C ASP A 203 0.71 10.67 4.54
N GLU A 204 1.79 10.84 3.78
CA GLU A 204 2.47 12.13 3.58
C GLU A 204 1.56 13.14 2.88
N TYR A 205 0.86 12.75 1.80
CA TYR A 205 -0.13 13.62 1.15
C TYR A 205 -1.22 14.09 2.14
N CYS A 206 -1.73 13.18 2.98
CA CYS A 206 -2.70 13.56 4.01
C CYS A 206 -2.11 14.51 5.05
N ALA A 207 -0.85 14.33 5.43
CA ALA A 207 -0.19 15.16 6.44
C ALA A 207 0.19 16.56 5.92
N GLU A 208 0.66 16.65 4.68
CA GLU A 208 1.20 17.89 4.11
C GLU A 208 0.16 18.73 3.37
N ILE A 209 -0.86 18.10 2.79
CA ILE A 209 -1.84 18.80 1.94
C ILE A 209 -3.22 18.80 2.60
N LEU A 210 -3.72 17.63 3.03
CA LEU A 210 -5.06 17.55 3.62
C LEU A 210 -5.14 18.24 4.98
N LEU A 211 -4.25 17.92 5.92
CA LEU A 211 -4.32 18.46 7.28
C LEU A 211 -4.21 19.99 7.31
N PRO A 212 -3.24 20.65 6.65
CA PRO A 212 -3.13 22.11 6.68
C PRO A 212 -4.30 22.83 6.01
N ALA A 213 -5.00 22.14 5.09
CA ALA A 213 -6.21 22.67 4.48
C ALA A 213 -7.39 22.68 5.47
N LEU A 214 -7.41 21.85 6.53
CA LEU A 214 -8.50 21.82 7.50
C LEU A 214 -8.38 22.96 8.52
N LEU A 215 -9.45 23.72 8.69
CA LEU A 215 -9.56 24.77 9.70
C LEU A 215 -10.33 24.29 10.94
N ASP A 216 -9.71 24.26 12.11
CA ASP A 216 -10.47 24.03 13.35
C ASP A 216 -11.32 25.26 13.71
N GLU A 217 -12.42 25.08 14.45
CA GLU A 217 -13.28 26.17 14.92
C GLU A 217 -12.48 27.22 15.71
N ALA A 218 -11.44 26.79 16.44
CA ALA A 218 -10.53 27.69 17.15
C ALA A 218 -9.75 28.60 16.20
N ASP A 219 -9.24 28.06 15.08
CA ASP A 219 -8.51 28.83 14.07
C ASP A 219 -9.45 29.77 13.32
N MET A 220 -10.70 29.36 13.07
CA MET A 220 -11.74 30.26 12.50
C MET A 220 -12.08 31.43 13.42
N ILE A 221 -12.12 31.21 14.74
CA ILE A 221 -12.34 32.27 15.74
C ILE A 221 -11.14 33.23 15.80
N VAL A 222 -9.92 32.75 15.58
CA VAL A 222 -8.73 33.60 15.53
C VAL A 222 -8.69 34.39 14.22
N ASP A 223 -8.94 33.75 13.08
CA ASP A 223 -8.91 34.37 11.75
C ASP A 223 -10.03 35.43 11.58
N SER A 224 -11.23 35.16 12.11
CA SER A 224 -12.31 36.16 12.18
C SER A 224 -11.97 37.36 13.07
N ARG A 225 -11.26 37.13 14.19
CA ARG A 225 -10.79 38.25 15.04
C ARG A 225 -9.69 39.05 14.36
N ILE A 226 -8.71 38.40 13.75
CA ILE A 226 -7.62 39.08 13.04
C ILE A 226 -8.17 39.90 11.86
N SER A 227 -9.04 39.32 11.04
CA SER A 227 -9.69 40.05 9.94
C SER A 227 -10.55 41.22 10.44
N SER A 228 -11.31 41.06 11.53
CA SER A 228 -12.07 42.17 12.13
C SER A 228 -11.19 43.33 12.63
N VAL A 229 -9.97 43.04 13.10
CA VAL A 229 -8.99 44.05 13.54
C VAL A 229 -8.24 44.67 12.34
N ALA A 230 -8.01 43.90 11.28
CA ALA A 230 -7.42 44.41 10.05
C ALA A 230 -8.37 45.36 9.28
N ASP A 231 -9.69 45.12 9.36
CA ASP A 231 -10.72 45.93 8.69
C ASP A 231 -11.18 47.15 9.53
N THR A 232 -10.78 47.26 10.81
CA THR A 232 -10.99 48.50 11.55
C THR A 232 -10.09 49.60 10.97
N PRO A 233 -10.63 50.73 10.50
CA PRO A 233 -9.81 51.84 10.03
C PRO A 233 -8.95 52.32 11.21
N VAL A 234 -7.64 52.14 11.09
CA VAL A 234 -6.68 52.66 12.07
C VAL A 234 -6.68 54.17 11.90
N ASP A 235 -7.42 54.85 12.77
CA ASP A 235 -7.54 56.29 12.77
C ASP A 235 -6.14 56.92 12.96
N ASP A 236 -5.78 57.90 12.13
CA ASP A 236 -4.44 58.53 12.14
C ASP A 236 -4.11 59.08 13.55
N ALA A 237 -5.13 59.46 14.33
CA ALA A 237 -5.00 59.89 15.72
C ALA A 237 -4.43 58.79 16.65
N VAL A 238 -4.75 57.52 16.40
CA VAL A 238 -4.26 56.38 17.19
C VAL A 238 -2.79 56.11 16.87
N ILE A 239 -2.40 56.21 15.59
CA ILE A 239 -0.99 56.08 15.17
C ILE A 239 -0.15 57.21 15.77
N VAL A 240 -0.64 58.45 15.72
CA VAL A 240 0.05 59.61 16.31
C VAL A 240 0.20 59.45 17.83
N ALA A 241 -0.85 59.02 18.54
CA ALA A 241 -0.80 58.80 19.99
C ALA A 241 0.18 57.68 20.39
N LEU A 242 0.28 56.60 19.58
CA LEU A 242 1.25 55.52 19.80
C LEU A 242 2.68 55.97 19.51
N ALA A 243 2.88 56.73 18.43
CA ALA A 243 4.19 57.29 18.08
C ALA A 243 4.69 58.26 19.16
N GLU A 244 3.82 59.14 19.68
CA GLU A 244 4.16 60.06 20.77
C GLU A 244 4.53 59.31 22.07
N ARG A 245 3.80 58.23 22.39
CA ARG A 245 4.12 57.38 23.56
C ARG A 245 5.44 56.64 23.40
N LEU A 246 5.75 56.13 22.21
CA LEU A 246 7.03 55.47 21.91
C LEU A 246 8.19 56.47 22.01
N VAL A 247 8.06 57.65 21.40
CA VAL A 247 9.09 58.71 21.47
C VAL A 247 9.28 59.20 22.90
N ALA A 248 8.22 59.35 23.69
CA ALA A 248 8.31 59.70 25.11
C ALA A 248 9.04 58.62 25.91
N SER A 249 8.77 57.33 25.64
CA SER A 249 9.45 56.22 26.32
C SER A 249 10.95 56.15 25.98
N MET A 250 11.33 56.41 24.72
CA MET A 250 12.74 56.47 24.32
C MET A 250 13.48 57.66 24.94
N ARG A 251 12.84 58.83 25.04
CA ARG A 251 13.42 60.01 25.72
C ARG A 251 13.61 59.81 27.22
N MET A 252 12.73 59.04 27.87
CA MET A 252 12.87 58.68 29.28
C MET A 252 13.99 57.67 29.51
N ALA A 253 14.27 56.80 28.54
CA ALA A 253 15.40 55.86 28.61
C ALA A 253 16.75 56.60 28.48
N ASP A 254 16.83 57.62 27.63
CA ASP A 254 18.05 58.42 27.39
C ASP A 254 18.42 59.35 28.58
N GLN A 255 17.44 59.70 29.43
CA GLN A 255 17.67 60.50 30.65
C GLN A 255 18.06 59.66 31.87
N GLY A 256 18.02 58.33 31.79
CA GLY A 256 18.39 57.42 32.88
C GLY A 256 19.87 57.01 32.90
N GLU A 257 20.68 57.45 31.93
CA GLU A 257 22.06 56.99 31.73
C GLU A 257 23.13 58.09 31.92
N SER A 258 22.84 59.14 32.71
CA SER A 258 23.82 60.17 33.06
C SER A 258 24.02 60.38 34.55
#